data_AF-A0A924JC26-F1
#
_entry.id   AF-A0A924JC26-F1
#
_cell.length_a   1.000
_cell.length_b   1.000
_cell.length_c   1.000
_cell.angle_alpha   90.00
_cell.angle_beta   90.00
_cell.angle_gamma   90.00
#
_symmetry.space_group_name_H-M   'P 1'
#
loop_
_entity.id
_entity.type
_entity.pdbx_description
1 polymer ?
#
loop_
_entity_poly.entity_id
_entity_poly.type
_entity_poly.pdbx_seq_one_letter_code
_entity_poly.pdbx_strand_id
1 'polypeptide(L)' 'MNYTWLVWDTGERLLLARSLGYMLARLPDSDFVRLHRQYAFHRHWVGGVERDPMPGPWRV' A
#
# COMPACT_ATOMS: atom_id res chain seq x y z
N MET A 1 15.66 8.96 7.32
CA MET A 1 15.65 7.69 6.55
C MET A 1 14.20 7.27 6.38
N ASN A 2 13.76 7.00 5.17
CA ASN A 2 12.40 6.51 4.92
C ASN A 2 12.44 4.99 4.83
N TYR A 3 11.48 4.33 5.48
CA TYR A 3 11.34 2.89 5.45
C TYR A 3 10.06 2.51 4.72
N THR A 4 10.09 1.35 4.05
CA THR A 4 8.94 0.79 3.35
C THR A 4 8.82 -0.67 3.72
N TRP A 5 7.60 -1.08 4.08
CA TRP A 5 7.26 -2.49 4.24
C TRP A 5 6.86 -3.05 2.89
N LEU A 6 7.52 -4.13 2.48
CA LEU A 6 7.00 -5.04 1.48
C LEU A 6 6.19 -6.11 2.18
N VAL A 7 5.01 -6.40 1.67
CA VAL A 7 4.08 -7.38 2.24
C VAL A 7 3.68 -8.32 1.12
N TRP A 8 3.89 -9.62 1.33
CA TRP A 8 3.46 -10.68 0.44
C TRP A 8 2.15 -11.28 0.91
N ASP A 9 1.48 -11.98 0.00
CA ASP A 9 0.24 -12.70 0.23
C ASP A 9 0.38 -13.89 1.17
N THR A 10 1.58 -14.46 1.23
CA THR A 10 1.99 -15.47 2.23
C THR A 10 1.98 -14.92 3.65
N GLY A 11 1.82 -13.60 3.83
CA GLY A 11 1.88 -12.91 5.11
C GLY A 11 3.29 -12.48 5.50
N GLU A 12 4.31 -12.86 4.71
CA GLU A 12 5.69 -12.43 4.92
C GLU A 12 5.84 -10.92 4.74
N ARG A 13 6.75 -10.33 5.52
CA ARG A 13 7.01 -8.88 5.50
C ARG A 13 8.50 -8.61 5.54
N LEU A 14 8.95 -7.68 4.71
CA LEU A 14 10.33 -7.21 4.67
C LEU A 14 10.37 -5.70 4.84
N LEU A 15 11.16 -5.22 5.81
CA LEU A 15 11.40 -3.80 6.01
C LEU A 15 12.62 -3.35 5.21
N LEU A 16 12.41 -2.42 4.29
CA LEU A 16 13.48 -1.82 3.49
C LEU A 16 13.78 -0.40 3.95
N ALA A 17 15.07 -0.06 4.09
CA ALA A 17 15.55 1.30 4.33
C ALA A 17 15.54 2.15 3.03
N ARG A 18 14.39 2.17 2.35
CA ARG A 18 14.11 2.89 1.11
C ARG A 18 12.70 3.48 1.18
N SER A 19 12.46 4.56 0.44
CA SER A 19 11.14 5.20 0.39
C SER A 19 10.18 4.45 -0.53
N LEU A 20 8.87 4.62 -0.31
CA LEU A 20 7.85 4.04 -1.18
C LEU A 20 8.02 4.49 -2.64
N GLY A 21 8.34 5.77 -2.86
CA GLY A 21 8.61 6.28 -4.20
C GLY A 21 9.84 5.66 -4.86
N TYR A 22 10.89 5.38 -4.09
CA TYR A 22 12.07 4.65 -4.60
C TYR A 22 11.69 3.24 -5.07
N MET A 23 10.80 2.56 -4.34
CA MET A 23 10.33 1.23 -4.70
C MET A 23 9.43 1.28 -5.94
N LEU A 24 8.43 2.16 -5.96
CA LEU A 24 7.49 2.29 -7.07
C LEU A 24 8.17 2.62 -8.41
N ALA A 25 9.19 3.48 -8.40
CA ALA A 25 9.95 3.80 -9.61
C ALA A 25 10.72 2.62 -10.23
N ARG A 26 10.77 1.46 -9.54
CA ARG A 26 11.45 0.23 -10.00
C ARG A 26 10.47 -0.92 -10.23
N LEU A 27 9.19 -0.71 -9.98
CA LEU A 27 8.15 -1.70 -10.17
C LEU A 27 7.38 -1.39 -11.47
N PRO A 28 6.72 -2.37 -12.09
CA PRO A 28 5.88 -2.11 -13.24
C PRO A 28 4.70 -1.20 -12.85
N ASP A 29 4.62 -0.02 -13.47
CA ASP A 29 3.55 0.95 -13.19
C ASP A 29 2.14 0.40 -13.51
N SER A 30 2.04 -0.58 -14.42
CA SER A 30 0.79 -1.28 -14.73
C SER A 30 0.26 -2.11 -13.57
N ASP A 31 1.17 -2.59 -12.72
CA ASP A 31 0.89 -3.62 -11.73
C ASP A 31 0.63 -3.00 -10.36
N PHE A 32 1.11 -1.79 -10.09
CA PHE A 32 0.98 -1.13 -8.79
C PHE A 32 0.10 0.11 -8.84
N VAL A 33 -0.91 0.14 -7.97
CA VAL A 33 -1.79 1.30 -7.78
C VAL A 33 -1.46 1.96 -6.46
N ARG A 34 -1.16 3.26 -6.50
CA ARG A 34 -0.95 4.08 -5.30
C ARG A 34 -2.26 4.72 -4.86
N LEU A 35 -2.91 4.11 -3.88
CA LEU A 35 -4.19 4.61 -3.34
C LEU A 35 -4.01 5.72 -2.30
N HIS A 36 -2.86 5.77 -1.62
CA HIS A 36 -2.57 6.77 -0.59
C HIS A 36 -1.09 7.14 -0.60
N ARG A 37 -0.72 8.27 0.02
CA ARG A 37 0.67 8.72 0.08
C ARG A 37 1.62 7.71 0.74
N GLN A 38 1.09 6.84 1.61
CA GLN A 38 1.84 5.82 2.36
C GLN A 38 1.65 4.37 1.86
N TYR A 39 0.72 4.13 0.91
CA TYR A 39 0.35 2.78 0.51
C TYR A 39 0.27 2.64 -1.00
N ALA A 40 0.80 1.53 -1.50
CA ALA A 40 0.60 1.07 -2.86
C ALA A 40 0.32 -0.42 -2.85
N PHE A 41 -0.50 -0.87 -3.80
CA PHE A 41 -1.00 -2.24 -3.86
C PHE A 41 -0.80 -2.79 -5.25
N HIS A 42 -0.51 -4.09 -5.32
CA HIS A 42 -0.50 -4.79 -6.59
C HIS A 42 -1.95 -4.98 -7.07
N ARG A 43 -2.27 -4.46 -8.27
CA ARG A 43 -3.63 -4.38 -8.83
C ARG A 43 -4.35 -5.73 -8.86
N HIS A 44 -3.64 -6.79 -9.25
CA HIS A 44 -4.21 -8.15 -9.32
C HIS A 44 -4.67 -8.72 -7.98
N TRP A 45 -4.22 -8.14 -6.86
CA TRP A 45 -4.54 -8.60 -5.51
C TRP A 45 -5.65 -7.76 -4.87
N VAL A 46 -6.15 -6.74 -5.57
CA VAL A 46 -7.25 -5.90 -5.08
C VAL A 46 -8.58 -6.52 -5.51
N GLY A 47 -9.27 -7.14 -4.56
CA GLY A 47 -10.60 -7.74 -4.81
C GLY A 47 -11.74 -6.72 -4.95
N GLY A 48 -11.55 -5.48 -4.49
CA GLY A 48 -12.54 -4.41 -4.56
C GLY A 48 -12.14 -3.23 -3.68
N VAL A 49 -12.91 -2.14 -3.77
CA VAL A 49 -12.78 -0.97 -2.90
C VAL A 49 -14.12 -0.78 -2.20
N GLU A 50 -14.11 -0.89 -0.87
CA GLU A 50 -15.25 -0.52 -0.07
C GLU A 50 -15.17 0.99 0.23
N ARG A 51 -16.22 1.72 -0.12
CA ARG A 51 -16.37 3.11 0.32
C ARG A 51 -17.04 3.08 1.67
N ASP A 52 -16.30 3.44 2.71
CA ASP A 52 -16.88 3.63 4.03
C ASP A 52 -17.87 4.82 3.97
N PRO A 53 -19.19 4.58 4.06
CA PRO A 53 -20.16 5.65 4.04
C PRO A 53 -20.18 6.29 5.44
N MET A 54 -19.27 7.25 5.65
CA MET A 54 -19.23 8.21 6.76
C MET A 54 -18.51 7.76 8.04
N PRO A 55 -17.50 8.53 8.51
CA PRO A 55 -16.96 8.34 9.85
C PRO A 55 -18.00 8.86 10.85
N GLY A 56 -18.68 7.95 11.54
CA GLY A 56 -19.46 8.30 12.73
C GLY A 56 -18.58 8.98 13.79
N PRO A 57 -19.15 9.78 14.70
CA PRO A 57 -18.37 10.50 15.69
C PRO A 57 -17.65 9.50 16.60
N TRP A 58 -16.32 9.49 16.55
CA TRP A 58 -15.47 8.70 17.43
C TRP A 58 -15.88 8.95 18.89
N ARG A 59 -16.39 7.93 19.57
CA ARG A 59 -16.45 7.92 21.03
C ARG A 59 -15.08 7.46 21.55
N VAL A 60 -14.45 8.35 22.31
CA VAL A 60 -13.25 8.11 23.12
C VAL A 60 -13.59 7.22 24.31
#